data_AF-Q99JW6-F1
#
_entry.id   AF-Q99JW6-F1
#
_cell.length_a   1.000
_cell.length_b   1.000
_cell.length_c   1.000
_cell.angle_alpha   90.00
_cell.angle_beta   90.00
_cell.angle_gamma   90.00
#
_symmetry.space_group_name_H-M   'P 1'
#
loop_
_entity.id
_entity.type
_entity.pdbx_description
1 polymer ?
#
loop_
_entity_poly.entity_id
_entity_poly.type
_entity_poly.pdbx_seq_one_letter_code
_entity_poly.pdbx_strand_id
1 'polypeptide(L)'
;EYSDPVDGSISKNQGLRLIFPDGSRIIFRLSGTGSAGATIRLYIDSYEKDVAKINQDPQVMLAPLISIALKVSQLQERTGRTAPTVIT
;
A
#
# COMPACT_ATOMS: atom_id res chain seq x y z
N GLU A 1 -15.14 -3.75 4.18
CA GLU A 1 -15.71 -2.75 5.11
C GLU A 1 -15.34 -3.14 6.53
N TYR A 2 -15.45 -2.19 7.47
CA TYR A 2 -15.25 -2.44 8.89
C TYR A 2 -16.55 -2.12 9.61
N SER A 3 -17.01 -3.04 10.46
CA SER A 3 -18.15 -2.84 11.35
C SER A 3 -17.64 -2.73 12.77
N ASP A 4 -17.87 -1.60 13.41
CA ASP A 4 -17.43 -1.35 14.78
C ASP A 4 -18.27 -2.20 15.76
N PRO A 5 -17.64 -3.02 16.62
CA PRO A 5 -18.37 -3.92 17.52
C PRO A 5 -18.97 -3.21 18.74
N VAL A 6 -18.64 -1.95 19.00
CA VAL A 6 -19.14 -1.16 20.15
C VAL A 6 -20.39 -0.38 19.76
N ASP A 7 -20.35 0.32 18.63
CA ASP A 7 -21.44 1.21 18.21
C ASP A 7 -22.19 0.76 16.94
N GLY A 8 -21.72 -0.29 16.26
CA GLY A 8 -22.37 -0.84 15.06
C GLY A 8 -22.17 0.01 13.80
N SER A 9 -21.37 1.07 13.85
CA SER A 9 -21.07 1.90 12.69
C SER A 9 -20.32 1.14 11.62
N ILE A 10 -20.61 1.43 10.34
CA ILE A 10 -20.01 0.74 9.19
C ILE A 10 -19.15 1.71 8.39
N SER A 11 -17.85 1.45 8.38
CA SER A 11 -16.85 2.18 7.60
C SER A 11 -16.52 1.45 6.30
N LYS A 12 -16.95 2.03 5.17
CA LYS A 12 -16.65 1.54 3.82
C LYS A 12 -15.47 2.29 3.20
N ASN A 13 -14.92 1.75 2.11
CA ASN A 13 -13.88 2.41 1.28
C ASN A 13 -12.58 2.79 2.02
N GLN A 14 -12.20 2.05 3.06
CA GLN A 14 -11.04 2.36 3.91
C GLN A 14 -9.66 2.03 3.30
N GLY A 15 -9.66 1.52 2.07
CA GLY A 15 -8.46 1.19 1.30
C GLY A 15 -8.66 -0.04 0.43
N LEU A 16 -7.96 -0.06 -0.70
CA LEU A 16 -7.85 -1.24 -1.54
C LEU A 16 -6.74 -2.13 -0.99
N ARG A 17 -6.99 -3.44 -0.89
CA ARG A 17 -6.02 -4.42 -0.39
C ARG A 17 -5.84 -5.53 -1.41
N LEU A 18 -4.60 -5.76 -1.81
CA LEU A 18 -4.19 -6.95 -2.55
C LEU A 18 -3.47 -7.85 -1.56
N ILE A 19 -4.04 -9.03 -1.30
CA ILE A 19 -3.52 -10.00 -0.33
C ILE A 19 -2.97 -11.18 -1.12
N PHE A 20 -1.72 -11.52 -0.90
CA PHE A 20 -1.04 -12.61 -1.59
C PHE A 20 -1.07 -13.88 -0.74
N PRO A 21 -1.04 -15.08 -1.36
CA PRO A 21 -1.09 -16.35 -0.64
C PRO A 21 0.10 -16.62 0.29
N ASP A 22 1.24 -15.95 0.06
CA ASP A 22 2.45 -16.05 0.87
C ASP A 22 2.37 -15.23 2.18
N GLY A 23 1.34 -14.42 2.36
CA GLY A 23 1.15 -13.52 3.51
C GLY A 23 1.50 -12.06 3.21
N SER A 24 2.07 -11.77 2.04
CA SER A 24 2.41 -10.41 1.61
C SER A 24 1.15 -9.60 1.24
N ARG A 25 1.23 -8.27 1.32
CA ARG A 25 0.11 -7.36 1.07
C ARG A 25 0.55 -6.05 0.43
N ILE A 26 -0.31 -5.51 -0.42
CA ILE A 26 -0.23 -4.14 -0.94
C ILE A 26 -1.52 -3.42 -0.55
N ILE A 27 -1.41 -2.23 0.05
CA ILE A 27 -2.57 -1.41 0.41
C ILE A 27 -2.48 -0.03 -0.24
N PHE A 28 -3.55 0.39 -0.90
CA PHE A 28 -3.73 1.76 -1.39
C PHE A 28 -4.79 2.48 -0.56
N ARG A 29 -4.46 3.67 -0.06
CA ARG A 29 -5.43 4.57 0.59
C ARG A 29 -5.40 5.94 -0.09
N LEU A 30 -6.57 6.42 -0.48
CA LEU A 30 -6.75 7.80 -0.92
C LEU A 30 -7.18 8.64 0.28
N SER A 31 -6.49 9.76 0.51
CA SER A 31 -6.72 10.64 1.65
C SER A 31 -6.64 12.10 1.25
N GLY A 32 -7.24 12.96 2.07
CA GLY A 32 -7.10 14.41 1.97
C GLY A 32 -7.61 14.97 0.64
N THR A 33 -8.82 14.61 0.21
CA THR A 33 -9.47 15.06 -1.04
C THR A 33 -10.04 16.50 -0.94
N GLY A 34 -9.35 17.38 -0.23
CA GLY A 34 -9.79 18.76 0.04
C GLY A 34 -9.26 19.76 -1.00
N SER A 35 -9.27 21.04 -0.66
CA SER A 35 -8.81 22.14 -1.54
C SER A 35 -7.34 22.04 -1.95
N ALA A 36 -6.50 21.36 -1.17
CA ALA A 36 -5.07 21.21 -1.41
C ALA A 36 -4.70 20.02 -2.32
N GLY A 37 -5.67 19.32 -2.91
CA GLY A 37 -5.47 18.17 -3.78
C GLY A 37 -5.88 16.86 -3.13
N ALA A 38 -5.21 15.77 -3.47
CA ALA A 38 -5.43 14.45 -2.88
C ALA A 38 -4.10 13.72 -2.68
N THR A 39 -4.00 12.91 -1.62
CA THR A 39 -2.82 12.11 -1.30
C THR A 39 -3.13 10.63 -1.42
N ILE A 40 -2.39 9.94 -2.29
CA ILE A 40 -2.37 8.48 -2.34
C ILE A 40 -1.27 7.99 -1.39
N ARG A 41 -1.62 7.13 -0.45
CA ARG A 41 -0.69 6.40 0.41
C ARG A 41 -0.61 4.96 -0.06
N LEU A 42 0.59 4.53 -0.43
CA LEU A 42 0.91 3.16 -0.82
C LEU A 42 1.67 2.49 0.32
N TYR A 43 1.13 1.39 0.83
CA TYR A 43 1.77 0.56 1.83
C TYR A 43 2.16 -0.77 1.19
N ILE A 44 3.40 -1.18 1.43
CA ILE A 44 3.96 -2.43 0.96
C ILE A 44 4.36 -3.24 2.18
N ASP A 45 3.89 -4.48 2.24
CA ASP A 45 4.14 -5.39 3.35
C ASP A 45 4.54 -6.74 2.76
N SER A 46 5.84 -7.05 2.77
CA SER A 46 6.37 -8.31 2.24
C SER A 46 6.64 -9.26 3.39
N TYR A 47 5.91 -10.37 3.44
CA TYR A 47 6.19 -11.42 4.41
C TYR A 47 7.45 -12.19 3.98
N GLU A 48 8.36 -12.41 4.93
CA GLU A 48 9.54 -13.25 4.72
C GLU A 48 9.81 -14.06 5.99
N LYS A 49 10.08 -15.35 5.80
CA LYS A 49 10.36 -16.31 6.88
C LYS A 49 11.78 -16.83 6.88
N ASP A 50 12.49 -16.65 5.76
CA ASP A 50 13.88 -17.05 5.62
C ASP A 50 14.78 -16.12 6.44
N VAL A 51 15.42 -16.66 7.49
CA VAL A 51 16.30 -15.93 8.40
C VAL A 51 17.48 -15.28 7.67
N ALA A 52 17.90 -15.83 6.53
CA ALA A 52 18.96 -15.23 5.71
C ALA A 52 18.50 -13.97 4.96
N LYS A 53 17.18 -13.75 4.85
CA LYS A 53 16.57 -12.65 4.09
C LYS A 53 15.95 -11.57 4.97
N ILE A 54 15.48 -11.90 6.17
CA ILE A 54 14.80 -10.93 7.05
C ILE A 54 15.67 -9.74 7.49
N ASN A 55 17.01 -9.88 7.45
CA ASN A 55 17.95 -8.81 7.81
C ASN A 55 18.51 -8.07 6.58
N GLN A 56 17.98 -8.33 5.40
CA GLN A 56 18.38 -7.61 4.19
C GLN A 56 17.76 -6.21 4.15
N ASP A 57 18.31 -5.36 3.29
CA ASP A 57 17.80 -4.01 3.09
C ASP A 57 16.31 -4.03 2.67
N PRO A 58 15.42 -3.34 3.41
CA PRO A 58 14.00 -3.33 3.09
C PRO A 58 13.67 -2.79 1.69
N GLN A 59 14.41 -1.81 1.17
CA GLN A 59 14.17 -1.27 -0.18
C GLN A 59 14.41 -2.33 -1.25
N VAL A 60 15.40 -3.21 -1.05
CA VAL A 60 15.67 -4.33 -1.94
C VAL A 60 14.58 -5.39 -1.81
N MET A 61 14.23 -5.76 -0.58
CA MET A 61 13.23 -6.82 -0.32
C MET A 61 11.81 -6.43 -0.76
N LEU A 62 11.45 -5.14 -0.66
CA LEU A 62 10.13 -4.63 -1.03
C LEU A 62 10.02 -4.29 -2.53
N ALA A 63 11.15 -4.19 -3.26
CA ALA A 63 11.18 -3.80 -4.67
C ALA A 63 10.23 -4.62 -5.58
N PRO A 64 10.10 -5.96 -5.44
CA PRO A 64 9.18 -6.74 -6.26
C PRO A 64 7.71 -6.31 -6.07
N LEU A 65 7.28 -6.11 -4.83
CA LEU A 65 5.91 -5.68 -4.53
C LEU A 65 5.67 -4.22 -4.93
N ILE A 66 6.67 -3.34 -4.80
CA ILE A 66 6.59 -1.96 -5.31
C ILE A 66 6.36 -1.98 -6.82
N SER A 67 7.12 -2.80 -7.56
CA SER A 67 6.96 -2.92 -9.02
C SER A 67 5.56 -3.42 -9.40
N ILE A 68 5.06 -4.45 -8.71
CA ILE A 68 3.70 -4.97 -8.91
C ILE A 68 2.66 -3.87 -8.62
N ALA A 69 2.81 -3.15 -7.49
CA ALA A 69 1.91 -2.08 -7.08
C ALA A 69 1.84 -0.98 -8.15
N LEU A 70 2.98 -0.50 -8.63
CA LEU A 70 3.04 0.55 -9.65
C LEU A 70 2.43 0.07 -10.97
N LYS A 71 2.76 -1.15 -11.40
CA LYS A 71 2.27 -1.71 -12.65
C LYS A 71 0.76 -1.92 -12.65
N VAL A 72 0.20 -2.53 -11.59
CA VAL A 72 -1.24 -2.83 -11.54
C VAL A 72 -2.09 -1.57 -11.38
N SER A 73 -1.59 -0.58 -10.65
CA SER A 73 -2.31 0.68 -10.42
C SER A 73 -2.16 1.69 -11.55
N GLN A 74 -1.13 1.55 -12.39
CA GLN A 74 -0.73 2.55 -13.40
C GLN A 74 -0.51 3.93 -12.75
N LEU A 75 0.10 3.94 -11.55
CA LEU A 75 0.16 5.14 -10.70
C LEU A 75 0.96 6.25 -11.36
N GLN A 76 2.07 5.92 -12.01
CA GLN A 76 2.89 6.92 -12.71
C GLN A 76 2.13 7.52 -13.90
N GLU A 77 1.47 6.69 -14.71
CA GLU A 77 0.73 7.11 -15.90
C GLU A 77 -0.48 7.96 -15.52
N ARG A 78 -1.14 7.65 -14.40
CA ARG A 78 -2.34 8.36 -13.93
C ARG A 78 -2.05 9.63 -13.16
N THR A 79 -0.88 9.74 -12.52
CA THR A 79 -0.55 10.88 -11.63
C THR A 79 0.60 11.74 -12.15
N GLY A 80 1.35 11.27 -13.15
CA GLY A 80 2.58 11.90 -13.62
C GLY A 80 3.75 11.81 -12.62
N ARG A 81 3.61 11.10 -11.50
CA ARG A 81 4.65 10.98 -10.47
C ARG A 81 5.59 9.83 -10.76
N THR A 82 6.88 10.12 -10.86
CA THR A 82 7.96 9.12 -11.06
C THR A 82 8.57 8.64 -9.74
N ALA A 83 8.30 9.33 -8.63
CA ALA A 83 8.80 9.00 -7.30
C ALA A 83 7.77 9.39 -6.22
N PRO A 84 7.76 8.71 -5.06
CA PRO A 84 6.95 9.13 -3.92
C PRO A 84 7.45 10.46 -3.35
N THR A 85 6.54 11.28 -2.84
CA THR A 85 6.93 12.54 -2.16
C THR A 85 7.57 12.29 -0.80
N VAL A 86 7.18 11.21 -0.11
CA VAL A 86 7.69 10.82 1.22
C VAL A 86 7.79 9.31 1.28
N ILE A 87 8.85 8.80 1.92
CA ILE A 87 9.05 7.37 2.26
C ILE A 87 9.20 7.27 3.78
N THR A 88 8.69 6.20 4.37
CA THR A 88 8.79 5.88 5.81
C THR A 88 9.04 4.39 5.95
#